data_AF-A0A661ZYA8-F1
#
_entry.id   AF-A0A661ZYA8-F1
#
_cell.length_a   1.000
_cell.length_b   1.000
_cell.length_c   1.000
_cell.angle_alpha   90.00
_cell.angle_beta   90.00
_cell.angle_gamma   90.00
#
_symmetry.space_group_name_H-M   'P 1'
#
loop_
_entity.id
_entity.type
_entity.pdbx_description
1 polymer ?
#
loop_
_entity_poly.entity_id
_entity_poly.type
_entity_poly.pdbx_seq_one_letter_code
_entity_poly.pdbx_strand_id
1 'polypeptide(L)'
;MVTHLYKNFLENDKVYKQNIDFWKTIVYTLLSIENITFQNYISPTKKDGSLFKDGNPIYNFKVNNSNRAVRIIQEEIETNKLEFSAWLSTLQLANDDIVDELVISMELSNESVLLTIELINAWIINNFPEQKMEKYIDKLFLLKETIFNATTLTQDEVYA
;
A
#
# COMPACT_ATOMS: atom_id res chain seq x y z
N MET A 1 16.97 9.72 6.75
CA MET A 1 15.73 10.53 6.71
C MET A 1 15.04 10.28 5.38
N VAL A 2 13.73 10.02 5.37
CA VAL A 2 12.96 9.75 4.15
C VAL A 2 12.21 11.00 3.71
N THR A 3 12.09 11.22 2.40
CA THR A 3 11.31 12.34 1.85
C THR A 3 9.88 11.88 1.59
N HIS A 4 8.96 12.34 2.43
CA HIS A 4 7.55 11.99 2.31
C HIS A 4 6.83 12.84 1.25
N LEU A 5 5.86 12.21 0.58
CA LEU A 5 5.02 12.78 -0.45
C LEU A 5 3.59 13.02 0.09
N TYR A 6 2.87 13.95 -0.53
CA TYR A 6 1.45 14.21 -0.22
C TYR A 6 1.16 14.49 1.27
N LYS A 7 1.99 15.32 1.90
CA LYS A 7 1.74 15.83 3.26
C LYS A 7 0.37 16.50 3.37
N ASN A 8 -0.29 16.31 4.51
CA ASN A 8 -1.60 16.90 4.84
C ASN A 8 -2.69 16.54 3.81
N PHE A 9 -2.64 15.32 3.27
CA PHE A 9 -3.60 14.89 2.26
C PHE A 9 -5.03 14.82 2.81
N LEU A 10 -5.25 14.60 4.11
CA LEU A 10 -6.58 14.63 4.70
C LEU A 10 -7.19 16.04 4.75
N GLU A 11 -6.34 17.06 4.96
CA GLU A 11 -6.74 18.46 5.07
C GLU A 11 -6.91 19.15 3.72
N ASN A 12 -6.26 18.64 2.67
CA ASN A 12 -6.24 19.26 1.34
C ASN A 12 -6.80 18.31 0.26
N ASP A 13 -8.03 18.59 -0.19
CA ASP A 13 -8.73 17.80 -1.23
C ASP A 13 -7.93 17.64 -2.52
N LYS A 14 -7.15 18.66 -2.91
CA LYS A 14 -6.31 18.58 -4.11
C LYS A 14 -5.20 17.55 -3.91
N VAL A 15 -4.53 17.57 -2.76
CA VAL A 15 -3.47 16.63 -2.41
C VAL A 15 -4.04 15.22 -2.28
N TYR A 16 -5.20 15.06 -1.63
CA TYR A 16 -5.94 13.80 -1.56
C TYR A 16 -6.20 13.19 -2.94
N LYS A 17 -6.70 14.01 -3.87
CA LYS A 17 -6.98 13.56 -5.24
C LYS A 17 -5.71 13.19 -5.99
N GLN A 18 -4.65 13.99 -5.88
CA GLN A 18 -3.37 13.69 -6.52
C GLN A 18 -2.78 12.37 -6.00
N ASN A 19 -2.97 12.07 -4.72
CA ASN A 19 -2.56 10.81 -4.11
C ASN A 19 -3.33 9.60 -4.67
N ILE A 20 -4.65 9.72 -4.83
CA ILE A 20 -5.46 8.70 -5.53
C ILE A 20 -4.97 8.50 -6.96
N ASP A 21 -4.79 9.58 -7.72
CA ASP A 21 -4.36 9.53 -9.11
C ASP A 21 -2.94 8.94 -9.27
N PHE A 22 -2.07 9.18 -8.30
CA PHE A 22 -0.73 8.61 -8.22
C PHE A 22 -0.77 7.08 -8.11
N TRP A 23 -1.51 6.54 -7.13
CA TRP A 23 -1.65 5.10 -6.96
C TRP A 23 -2.36 4.44 -8.12
N LYS A 24 -3.41 5.09 -8.65
CA LYS A 24 -4.08 4.66 -9.87
C LYS A 24 -3.07 4.51 -11.01
N THR A 25 -2.24 5.51 -11.25
CA THR A 25 -1.25 5.47 -12.35
C THR A 25 -0.27 4.31 -12.18
N ILE A 26 0.26 4.09 -10.97
CA ILE A 26 1.19 3.00 -10.69
C ILE A 26 0.53 1.64 -10.92
N VAL A 27 -0.63 1.39 -10.31
CA VAL A 27 -1.31 0.10 -10.40
C VAL A 27 -1.76 -0.19 -11.82
N TYR A 28 -2.34 0.79 -12.52
CA TYR A 28 -2.72 0.61 -13.93
C TYR A 28 -1.50 0.29 -14.80
N THR A 29 -0.38 1.00 -14.61
CA THR A 29 0.85 0.74 -15.38
C THR A 29 1.33 -0.68 -15.12
N LEU A 30 1.42 -1.08 -13.85
CA LEU A 30 1.93 -2.38 -13.44
C LEU A 30 1.08 -3.53 -13.99
N LEU A 31 -0.24 -3.46 -13.82
CA LEU A 31 -1.13 -4.57 -14.17
C LEU A 31 -1.47 -4.63 -15.66
N SER A 32 -1.47 -3.49 -16.37
CA SER A 32 -1.74 -3.48 -17.82
C SER A 32 -0.61 -4.13 -18.62
N ILE A 33 0.64 -4.01 -18.16
CA ILE A 33 1.79 -4.70 -18.79
C ILE A 33 1.58 -6.22 -18.77
N GLU A 34 1.00 -6.74 -17.70
CA GLU A 34 0.70 -8.17 -17.53
C GLU A 34 -0.67 -8.59 -18.08
N ASN A 35 -1.41 -7.68 -18.73
CA ASN A 35 -2.79 -7.90 -19.20
C ASN A 35 -3.77 -8.33 -18.08
N ILE A 36 -3.51 -7.91 -16.84
CA ILE A 36 -4.37 -8.22 -15.69
C ILE A 36 -5.49 -7.18 -15.61
N THR A 37 -6.73 -7.63 -15.69
CA THR A 37 -7.91 -6.78 -15.47
C THR A 37 -8.30 -6.77 -14.00
N PHE A 38 -8.72 -5.62 -13.49
CA PHE A 38 -9.07 -5.42 -12.08
C PHE A 38 -10.14 -4.34 -11.92
N GLN A 39 -10.75 -4.29 -10.74
CA GLN A 39 -11.73 -3.29 -10.37
C GLN A 39 -11.63 -2.94 -8.88
N ASN A 40 -12.07 -1.74 -8.51
CA ASN A 40 -12.21 -1.39 -7.10
C ASN A 40 -13.29 -2.28 -6.45
N TYR A 41 -13.07 -2.72 -5.22
CA TYR A 41 -13.99 -3.60 -4.49
C TYR A 41 -14.50 -3.00 -3.19
N ILE A 42 -13.88 -1.92 -2.70
CA ILE A 42 -14.34 -1.13 -1.56
C ILE A 42 -14.76 0.25 -2.07
N SER A 43 -15.97 0.68 -1.67
CA SER A 43 -16.48 2.01 -1.98
C SER A 43 -15.73 3.07 -1.16
N PRO A 44 -15.19 4.12 -1.80
CA PRO A 44 -14.53 5.19 -1.06
C PRO A 44 -15.51 6.17 -0.38
N THR A 45 -16.81 6.02 -0.63
CA THR A 45 -17.85 6.95 -0.16
C THR A 45 -18.73 6.32 0.92
N LYS A 46 -19.16 7.15 1.88
CA LYS A 46 -20.25 6.83 2.80
C LYS A 46 -21.59 6.70 2.06
N LYS A 47 -22.62 6.24 2.78
CA LYS A 47 -24.00 6.13 2.26
C LYS A 47 -24.59 7.47 1.77
N ASP A 48 -24.10 8.59 2.27
CA ASP A 48 -24.51 9.94 1.88
C ASP A 48 -23.75 10.51 0.67
N GLY A 49 -22.81 9.74 0.10
CA GLY A 49 -21.98 10.14 -1.04
C GLY A 49 -20.73 10.97 -0.66
N SER A 50 -20.55 11.34 0.60
CA SER A 50 -19.33 12.00 1.06
C SER A 50 -18.16 11.01 1.12
N LEU A 51 -16.93 11.50 0.89
CA LEU A 51 -15.73 10.68 1.00
C LEU A 51 -15.51 10.27 2.46
N PHE A 52 -15.30 8.97 2.68
CA PHE A 52 -14.75 8.49 3.93
C PHE A 52 -13.24 8.68 3.84
N LYS A 53 -12.69 9.73 4.47
CA LYS A 53 -11.26 10.05 4.36
C LYS A 53 -10.41 9.37 5.43
N ASP A 54 -10.98 9.18 6.62
CA ASP A 54 -10.32 8.59 7.77
C ASP A 54 -10.53 7.07 7.78
N GLY A 55 -9.45 6.29 7.88
CA GLY A 55 -9.48 4.82 7.88
C GLY A 55 -9.89 4.14 6.57
N ASN A 56 -10.11 4.89 5.49
CA ASN A 56 -10.44 4.35 4.18
C ASN A 56 -9.17 4.12 3.35
N PRO A 57 -9.07 3.04 2.56
CA PRO A 57 -8.02 2.94 1.57
C PRO A 57 -7.95 4.17 0.67
N ILE A 58 -6.74 4.72 0.51
CA ILE A 58 -6.46 5.70 -0.53
C ILE A 58 -6.60 5.06 -1.91
N TYR A 59 -6.32 3.76 -2.00
CA TYR A 59 -6.53 2.98 -3.22
C TYR A 59 -6.81 1.51 -2.90
N ASN A 60 -7.66 0.86 -3.68
CA ASN A 60 -7.95 -0.56 -3.54
C ASN A 60 -8.31 -1.17 -4.89
N PHE A 61 -7.96 -2.43 -5.10
CA PHE A 61 -8.38 -3.17 -6.28
C PHE A 61 -8.46 -4.69 -6.01
N LYS A 62 -9.36 -5.36 -6.71
CA LYS A 62 -9.50 -6.82 -6.79
C LYS A 62 -9.23 -7.23 -8.23
N VAL A 63 -8.46 -8.29 -8.41
CA VAL A 63 -8.21 -8.88 -9.73
C VAL A 63 -9.46 -9.61 -10.21
N ASN A 64 -9.88 -9.36 -11.45
CA ASN A 64 -11.05 -10.03 -12.01
C ASN A 64 -10.76 -11.54 -12.16
N ASN A 65 -11.78 -12.37 -11.93
CA ASN A 65 -11.67 -13.84 -11.97
C ASN A 65 -10.68 -14.43 -10.95
N SER A 66 -10.34 -13.67 -9.91
CA SER A 66 -9.50 -14.10 -8.78
C SER A 66 -10.10 -13.59 -7.48
N ASN A 67 -9.81 -14.29 -6.39
CA ASN A 67 -10.17 -13.83 -5.05
C ASN A 67 -9.11 -12.90 -4.44
N ARG A 68 -8.05 -12.55 -5.19
CA ARG A 68 -6.96 -11.71 -4.70
C ARG A 68 -7.27 -10.23 -4.85
N ALA A 69 -7.04 -9.48 -3.78
CA ALA A 69 -7.14 -8.04 -3.76
C ALA A 69 -5.92 -7.40 -3.09
N VAL A 70 -5.80 -6.09 -3.27
CA VAL A 70 -4.85 -5.23 -2.58
C VAL A 70 -5.58 -4.01 -2.03
N ARG A 71 -5.29 -3.69 -0.77
CA ARG A 71 -5.76 -2.47 -0.10
C ARG A 71 -4.56 -1.63 0.30
N ILE A 72 -4.49 -0.40 -0.20
CA ILE A 72 -3.46 0.58 0.13
C ILE A 72 -4.09 1.64 1.05
N ILE A 73 -3.58 1.74 2.25
CA ILE A 73 -3.94 2.71 3.27
C ILE A 73 -2.75 3.68 3.39
N GLN A 74 -3.02 4.97 3.24
CA GLN A 74 -2.03 5.99 3.53
C GLN A 74 -2.30 6.56 4.91
N GLU A 75 -1.29 6.52 5.76
CA GLU A 75 -1.30 7.15 7.08
C GLU A 75 -0.85 8.62 6.96
N GLU A 76 -1.25 9.44 7.92
CA GLU A 76 -0.67 10.79 8.08
C GLU A 76 0.80 10.69 8.47
N ILE A 77 1.58 11.69 8.06
CA ILE A 77 3.02 11.68 8.27
C ILE A 77 3.31 12.18 9.68
N GLU A 78 3.75 11.29 10.56
CA GLU A 78 4.07 11.59 11.96
C GLU A 78 5.58 11.67 12.18
N THR A 79 6.38 10.99 11.34
CA THR A 79 7.83 10.91 11.50
C THR A 79 8.57 11.29 10.21
N ASN A 80 9.91 11.29 10.26
CA ASN A 80 10.75 11.39 9.05
C ASN A 80 11.43 10.04 8.72
N LYS A 81 10.87 8.95 9.24
CA LYS A 81 11.35 7.57 9.07
C LYS A 81 10.48 6.86 8.03
N LEU A 82 10.96 5.71 7.57
CA LEU A 82 10.15 4.86 6.71
C LEU A 82 9.08 4.13 7.52
N GLU A 83 7.86 4.69 7.57
CA GLU A 83 6.70 4.02 8.15
C GLU A 83 5.98 3.20 7.06
N PHE A 84 5.92 1.89 7.29
CA PHE A 84 5.42 0.91 6.33
C PHE A 84 5.07 -0.38 7.08
N SER A 85 3.90 -0.94 6.78
CA SER A 85 3.32 -2.16 7.35
C SER A 85 2.53 -2.90 6.27
N ALA A 86 2.50 -4.23 6.32
CA ALA A 86 1.76 -5.05 5.38
C ALA A 86 1.38 -6.40 6.00
N TRP A 87 0.19 -6.91 5.67
CA TRP A 87 -0.30 -8.19 6.16
C TRP A 87 -1.36 -8.75 5.21
N LEU A 88 -1.64 -10.05 5.33
CA LEU A 88 -2.74 -10.69 4.63
C LEU A 88 -4.00 -10.65 5.50
N SER A 89 -5.14 -10.52 4.85
CA SER A 89 -6.45 -10.58 5.51
C SER A 89 -7.46 -11.23 4.56
N THR A 90 -8.53 -11.78 5.13
CA THR A 90 -9.65 -12.33 4.35
C THR A 90 -10.90 -11.52 4.68
N LEU A 91 -11.55 -11.00 3.65
CA LEU A 91 -12.75 -10.19 3.74
C LEU A 91 -13.93 -10.92 3.07
N GLN A 92 -15.06 -10.98 3.76
CA GLN A 92 -16.33 -11.37 3.15
C GLN A 92 -17.04 -10.11 2.65
N LEU A 93 -17.33 -10.06 1.36
CA LEU A 93 -18.06 -8.98 0.72
C LEU A 93 -19.58 -9.15 0.91
N ALA A 94 -20.33 -8.07 0.66
CA ALA A 94 -21.79 -8.05 0.81
C ALA A 94 -22.54 -9.03 -0.11
N ASN A 95 -21.88 -9.51 -1.18
CA ASN A 95 -22.41 -10.52 -2.10
C ASN A 95 -21.94 -11.95 -1.76
N ASP A 96 -21.45 -12.18 -0.55
CA ASP A 96 -20.86 -13.45 -0.06
C ASP A 96 -19.57 -13.89 -0.76
N ASP A 97 -18.98 -13.05 -1.62
CA ASP A 97 -17.64 -13.31 -2.15
C ASP A 97 -16.60 -13.23 -1.04
N ILE A 98 -15.72 -14.23 -0.98
CA ILE A 98 -14.54 -14.21 -0.12
C ILE A 98 -13.37 -13.65 -0.92
N VAL A 99 -12.67 -12.68 -0.33
CA VAL A 99 -11.51 -12.01 -0.92
C VAL A 99 -10.33 -12.13 0.02
N ASP A 100 -9.21 -12.63 -0.50
CA ASP A 100 -7.92 -12.63 0.18
C ASP A 100 -7.18 -11.35 -0.24
N GLU A 101 -7.02 -10.43 0.71
CA GLU A 101 -6.43 -9.13 0.48
C GLU A 101 -5.01 -9.04 1.06
N LEU A 102 -4.11 -8.47 0.28
CA LEU A 102 -2.88 -7.88 0.79
C LEU A 102 -3.19 -6.45 1.24
N VAL A 103 -3.10 -6.21 2.54
CA VAL A 103 -3.26 -4.88 3.13
C VAL A 103 -1.88 -4.26 3.29
N ILE A 104 -1.74 -3.01 2.84
CA ILE A 104 -0.50 -2.24 2.92
C ILE A 104 -0.84 -0.89 3.54
N SER A 105 -0.22 -0.56 4.66
CA SER A 105 -0.36 0.71 5.38
C SER A 105 1.00 1.40 5.40
N MET A 106 1.05 2.70 5.04
CA MET A 106 2.31 3.43 4.96
C MET A 106 2.15 4.94 5.10
N GLU A 107 3.23 5.59 5.54
CA GLU A 107 3.46 6.99 5.19
C GLU A 107 4.08 7.04 3.79
N LEU A 108 3.53 7.86 2.89
CA LEU A 108 3.92 7.81 1.48
C LEU A 108 5.28 8.46 1.24
N SER A 109 6.17 7.72 0.60
CA SER A 109 7.53 8.09 0.19
C SER A 109 7.91 7.29 -1.05
N ASN A 110 9.03 7.63 -1.70
CA ASN A 110 9.51 6.83 -2.84
C ASN A 110 9.84 5.39 -2.41
N GLU A 111 10.42 5.23 -1.23
CA GLU A 111 10.81 3.96 -0.65
C GLU A 111 9.59 3.09 -0.35
N SER A 112 8.55 3.64 0.29
CA SER A 112 7.31 2.89 0.54
C SER A 112 6.57 2.53 -0.74
N VAL A 113 6.67 3.34 -1.80
CA VAL A 113 6.16 3.00 -3.13
C VAL A 113 6.86 1.79 -3.71
N LEU A 114 8.20 1.74 -3.65
CA LEU A 114 8.96 0.60 -4.16
C LEU A 114 8.61 -0.69 -3.41
N LEU A 115 8.52 -0.64 -2.08
CA LEU A 115 8.10 -1.79 -1.28
C LEU A 115 6.67 -2.24 -1.64
N THR A 116 5.76 -1.29 -1.86
CA THR A 116 4.39 -1.58 -2.28
C THR A 116 4.35 -2.29 -3.62
N ILE A 117 5.11 -1.81 -4.61
CA ILE A 117 5.19 -2.43 -5.93
C ILE A 117 5.73 -3.87 -5.82
N GLU A 118 6.78 -4.08 -5.03
CA GLU A 118 7.34 -5.43 -4.81
C GLU A 118 6.33 -6.39 -4.18
N LEU A 119 5.56 -5.93 -3.19
CA LEU A 119 4.51 -6.75 -2.59
C LEU A 119 3.36 -7.04 -3.56
N ILE A 120 2.95 -6.07 -4.38
CA ILE A 120 1.94 -6.28 -5.44
C ILE A 120 2.48 -7.29 -6.47
N ASN A 121 3.74 -7.19 -6.87
CA ASN A 121 4.36 -8.16 -7.77
C ASN A 121 4.35 -9.56 -7.19
N ALA A 122 4.76 -9.73 -5.93
CA ALA A 122 4.75 -11.02 -5.26
C ALA A 122 3.34 -11.61 -5.15
N TRP A 123 2.37 -10.79 -4.72
CA TRP A 123 1.01 -11.24 -4.45
C TRP A 123 0.16 -11.43 -5.70
N ILE A 124 0.15 -10.45 -6.61
CA ILE A 124 -0.76 -10.45 -7.76
C ILE A 124 -0.11 -11.11 -8.97
N ILE A 125 1.09 -10.66 -9.36
CA ILE A 125 1.71 -11.09 -10.63
C ILE A 125 2.34 -12.47 -10.49
N ASN A 126 3.15 -12.67 -9.45
CA ASN A 126 3.84 -13.94 -9.18
C ASN A 126 2.96 -14.96 -8.45
N ASN A 127 1.73 -14.56 -8.09
CA ASN A 127 0.70 -15.41 -7.48
C ASN A 127 1.23 -16.23 -6.28
N PHE A 128 2.01 -15.61 -5.38
CA PHE A 128 2.56 -16.32 -4.22
C PHE A 128 1.44 -16.93 -3.38
N PRO A 129 1.51 -18.20 -2.97
CA PRO A 129 0.57 -18.75 -2.00
C PRO A 129 0.72 -18.00 -0.67
N GLU A 130 -0.36 -17.93 0.12
CA GLU A 130 -0.45 -17.18 1.38
C GLU A 130 0.77 -17.37 2.28
N GLN A 131 1.09 -18.61 2.62
CA GLN A 131 2.25 -18.97 3.45
C GLN A 131 3.61 -18.47 2.90
N LYS A 132 3.75 -18.38 1.57
CA LYS A 132 4.96 -17.83 0.94
C LYS A 132 4.94 -16.30 0.99
N MET A 133 3.78 -15.70 0.83
CA MET A 133 3.59 -14.26 0.89
C MET A 133 3.84 -13.74 2.31
N GLU A 134 3.34 -14.40 3.35
CA GLU A 134 3.63 -14.07 4.76
C GLU A 134 5.14 -14.06 5.03
N LYS A 135 5.84 -15.15 4.66
CA LYS A 135 7.30 -15.22 4.79
C LYS A 135 8.03 -14.16 3.99
N TYR A 136 7.48 -13.77 2.83
CA TYR A 136 8.06 -12.72 1.99
C TYR A 136 7.90 -11.35 2.63
N ILE A 137 6.74 -11.07 3.23
CA ILE A 137 6.47 -9.87 4.02
C ILE A 137 7.45 -9.78 5.20
N ASP A 138 7.58 -10.85 6.00
CA ASP A 138 8.51 -10.90 7.14
C ASP A 138 9.96 -10.62 6.71
N LYS A 139 10.39 -11.25 5.60
CA LYS A 139 11.72 -11.02 5.03
C LYS A 139 11.90 -9.56 4.62
N LEU A 140 10.90 -8.96 3.99
CA LEU A 140 10.95 -7.58 3.54
C LEU A 140 11.02 -6.61 4.73
N PHE A 141 10.33 -6.90 5.83
CA PHE A 141 10.46 -6.13 7.08
C PHE A 141 11.84 -6.24 7.71
N LEU A 142 12.39 -7.45 7.79
CA LEU A 142 13.75 -7.64 8.30
C LEU A 142 14.79 -6.88 7.47
N LEU A 143 14.63 -6.88 6.14
CA LEU A 143 15.51 -6.12 5.24
C LEU A 143 15.34 -4.61 5.39
N LYS A 144 14.08 -4.14 5.50
CA LYS A 144 13.77 -2.73 5.78
C LYS A 144 14.48 -2.28 7.06
N GLU A 145 14.32 -3.01 8.16
CA GLU A 145 14.98 -2.69 9.43
C GLU A 145 16.50 -2.69 9.28
N THR A 146 17.06 -3.70 8.61
CA THR A 146 18.52 -3.79 8.43
C THR A 146 19.07 -2.61 7.64
N ILE A 147 18.43 -2.23 6.53
CA ILE A 147 18.92 -1.16 5.63
C ILE A 147 18.68 0.22 6.25
N PHE A 148 17.45 0.49 6.71
CA PHE A 148 17.06 1.83 7.13
C PHE A 148 17.46 2.14 8.58
N ASN A 149 17.59 1.15 9.47
CA ASN A 149 18.11 1.39 10.81
C ASN A 149 19.65 1.51 10.82
N ALA A 150 20.37 0.72 10.01
CA ALA A 150 21.83 0.85 9.89
C ALA A 150 22.26 2.23 9.37
N THR A 151 21.45 2.84 8.50
CA THR A 151 21.71 4.18 7.96
C THR A 151 21.62 5.26 9.06
N THR A 152 20.75 5.09 10.06
CA THR A 152 20.63 6.02 11.20
C THR A 152 21.87 6.01 12.10
N LEU A 153 22.43 4.83 12.37
CA LEU A 153 23.64 4.68 13.20
C LEU A 153 24.85 5.39 12.57
N THR A 154 24.99 5.32 11.25
CA THR A 154 26.10 5.98 10.54
C THR A 154 25.99 7.50 10.46
N GLN A 155 24.78 8.08 10.63
CA GLN A 155 24.62 9.54 10.63
C GLN A 155 24.88 10.15 12.01
N ASP A 156 24.55 9.45 13.10
CA ASP A 156 24.80 9.95 14.46
C ASP A 156 26.29 9.89 14.85
N GLU A 157 27.09 9.00 14.25
CA GLU A 157 28.55 8.91 14.48
C GLU A 157 29.39 9.92 13.67
N VAL A 158 28.81 10.58 12.66
CA VAL A 158 29.52 11.56 11.82
C VAL A 158 29.32 13.00 12.32
N TYR A 159 28.36 13.22 13.23
CA TYR A 159 28.09 14.51 13.86
C TYR A 159 28.30 14.52 15.39
N ALA A 160 28.95 13.49 15.94
CA ALA A 160 29.45 13.45 17.32
C ALA A 160 30.94 13.80 17.39
#